data_AF-A0A4Q2IUG4-F1
#
_entry.id   AF-A0A4Q2IUG4-F1
#
_cell.length_a   1.000
_cell.length_b   1.000
_cell.length_c   1.000
_cell.angle_alpha   90.00
_cell.angle_beta   90.00
_cell.angle_gamma   90.00
#
_symmetry.space_group_name_H-M   'P 1'
#
loop_
_entity.id
_entity.type
_entity.pdbx_description
1 polymer ?
#
loop_
_entity_poly.entity_id
_entity_poly.type
_entity_poly.pdbx_seq_one_letter_code
_entity_poly.pdbx_strand_id
1 'polypeptide(L)'
;MVRWILVAALAASPAMAQEAEKTSNAPPQRTRSVTVYGKEECPKPETENEVVVCARKDESERFRIPSELRNPPSQEAAAQSWANRAETMMEVNRVGLPDSCSPVGTGGQTGCNQQLLRQWYQQRKAQQQAEQFPRAGD
;
A
#
# COMPACT_ATOMS: atom_id res chain seq x y z
N MET A 1 33.33 55.09 22.83
CA MET A 1 33.60 56.40 22.21
C MET A 1 33.71 56.20 20.70
N VAL A 2 33.24 57.18 19.91
CA VAL A 2 33.20 57.24 18.43
C VAL A 2 32.12 56.33 17.80
N ARG A 3 30.88 56.76 17.51
CA ARG A 3 30.40 57.86 16.64
C ARG A 3 30.59 57.52 15.14
N TRP A 4 29.63 56.80 14.56
CA TRP A 4 28.57 57.32 13.65
C TRP A 4 29.08 57.94 12.35
N ILE A 5 28.92 57.24 11.21
CA ILE A 5 28.55 57.79 9.88
C ILE A 5 27.81 56.63 9.14
N LEU A 6 26.48 56.59 9.03
CA LEU A 6 25.54 57.35 8.17
C LEU A 6 25.75 57.19 6.64
N VAL A 7 24.71 56.57 6.04
CA VAL A 7 24.10 56.91 4.74
C VAL A 7 24.74 56.34 3.48
N ALA A 8 24.02 55.39 2.87
CA ALA A 8 23.75 55.41 1.44
C ALA A 8 22.25 55.14 1.25
N ALA A 9 21.54 56.20 0.94
CA ALA A 9 20.11 56.21 0.70
C ALA A 9 19.81 55.92 -0.78
N LEU A 10 18.54 55.60 -1.01
CA LEU A 10 17.79 55.68 -2.27
C LEU A 10 17.86 54.52 -3.26
N ALA A 11 16.65 54.26 -3.75
CA ALA A 11 16.26 53.65 -5.01
C ALA A 11 16.26 52.12 -5.04
N ALA A 12 15.10 51.55 -4.70
CA ALA A 12 14.18 51.05 -5.73
C ALA A 12 13.00 50.37 -5.05
N SER A 13 11.83 50.99 -5.12
CA SER A 13 10.57 50.26 -4.97
C SER A 13 10.30 49.51 -6.27
N PRO A 14 10.11 48.19 -6.23
CA PRO A 14 9.20 47.52 -7.14
C PRO A 14 8.05 47.00 -6.27
N ALA A 15 7.18 47.89 -5.82
CA ALA A 15 5.97 47.50 -5.08
C ALA A 15 4.72 47.48 -5.99
N MET A 16 4.84 47.67 -7.29
CA MET A 16 3.73 47.62 -8.24
C MET A 16 4.17 46.83 -9.48
N ALA A 17 3.25 46.03 -10.04
CA ALA A 17 3.39 45.19 -11.24
C ALA A 17 3.74 43.70 -11.05
N GLN A 18 3.29 43.06 -9.97
CA GLN A 18 2.90 41.64 -10.05
C GLN A 18 1.38 41.55 -10.16
N GLU A 19 0.82 42.06 -11.27
CA GLU A 19 -0.30 41.36 -11.89
C GLU A 19 0.28 40.03 -12.36
N ALA A 20 0.40 39.10 -11.42
CA ALA A 20 0.39 37.69 -11.73
C ALA A 20 -0.97 37.46 -12.38
N GLU A 21 -0.97 37.53 -13.70
CA GLU A 21 -1.90 36.82 -14.56
C GLU A 21 -2.14 35.47 -13.87
N LYS A 22 -3.33 35.32 -13.28
CA LYS A 22 -3.77 34.08 -12.65
C LYS A 22 -4.00 33.09 -13.78
N THR A 23 -2.91 32.63 -14.40
CA THR A 23 -2.87 31.34 -15.05
C THR A 23 -3.20 30.36 -13.94
N SER A 24 -4.44 29.90 -13.96
CA SER A 24 -5.02 28.94 -13.04
C SER A 24 -4.17 27.68 -13.03
N ASN A 25 -3.13 27.67 -12.21
CA ASN A 25 -2.24 26.56 -11.95
C ASN A 25 -2.14 26.29 -10.44
N ALA A 26 -3.17 26.69 -9.69
CA ALA A 26 -3.39 26.16 -8.36
C ALA A 26 -3.94 24.73 -8.51
N PRO A 27 -3.33 23.71 -7.90
CA PRO A 27 -3.86 22.36 -7.97
C PRO A 27 -5.31 22.35 -7.43
N PRO A 28 -6.22 21.58 -8.06
CA PRO A 28 -7.63 21.57 -7.69
C PRO A 28 -7.77 21.17 -6.22
N GLN A 29 -8.61 21.90 -5.48
CA GLN A 29 -8.75 21.71 -4.03
C GLN A 29 -9.42 20.37 -3.69
N ARG A 30 -10.15 19.76 -4.63
CA ARG A 30 -10.82 18.46 -4.46
C ARG A 30 -10.94 17.72 -5.79
N THR A 31 -10.50 16.46 -5.83
CA THR A 31 -10.67 15.56 -6.98
C THR A 31 -11.53 14.37 -6.59
N ARG A 32 -12.59 14.10 -7.34
CA ARG A 32 -13.49 12.96 -7.11
C ARG A 32 -13.44 12.00 -8.29
N SER A 33 -13.03 10.76 -8.07
CA SER A 33 -13.12 9.70 -9.07
C SER A 33 -14.45 8.96 -8.95
N VAL A 34 -15.20 8.88 -10.05
CA VAL A 34 -16.50 8.20 -10.10
C VAL A 34 -16.47 7.17 -11.23
N THR A 35 -16.95 5.96 -10.96
CA THR A 35 -17.17 4.95 -12.01
C THR A 35 -18.62 5.01 -12.45
N VAL A 36 -18.85 5.28 -13.75
CA VAL A 36 -20.19 5.32 -14.37
C VAL A 36 -20.37 4.12 -15.29
N TYR A 37 -21.59 3.59 -15.39
CA TYR A 37 -21.88 2.40 -16.20
C TYR A 37 -22.72 2.76 -17.44
N GLY A 38 -22.40 2.13 -18.57
CA GLY A 38 -23.14 2.28 -19.81
C GLY A 38 -23.23 3.73 -20.29
N LYS A 39 -24.47 4.25 -20.31
CA LYS A 39 -24.80 5.62 -20.74
C LYS A 39 -25.14 6.54 -19.58
N GLU A 40 -24.82 6.16 -18.33
CA GLU A 40 -25.01 7.04 -17.19
C GLU A 40 -24.19 8.33 -17.32
N GLU A 41 -24.82 9.46 -17.01
CA GLU A 41 -24.18 10.76 -17.05
C GLU A 41 -23.19 10.92 -15.89
N CYS A 42 -22.07 11.59 -16.16
CA CYS A 42 -21.13 11.97 -15.14
C CYS A 42 -21.76 12.98 -14.18
N PRO A 43 -21.66 12.78 -12.85
CA PRO A 43 -22.14 13.77 -11.90
C PRO A 43 -21.38 15.08 -12.09
N LYS A 44 -22.11 16.19 -12.04
CA LYS A 44 -21.53 17.54 -12.12
C LYS A 44 -20.76 17.84 -10.82
N PRO A 45 -19.68 18.64 -10.89
CA PRO A 45 -18.97 19.08 -9.69
C PRO A 45 -19.91 19.86 -8.77
N GLU A 46 -19.78 19.68 -7.45
CA GLU A 46 -20.61 20.40 -6.47
C GLU A 46 -20.08 21.82 -6.24
N THR A 47 -18.80 22.07 -6.54
CA THR A 47 -18.13 23.36 -6.38
C THR A 47 -17.28 23.71 -7.60
N GLU A 48 -17.06 25.00 -7.86
CA GLU A 48 -16.29 25.49 -9.02
C GLU A 48 -14.80 25.08 -9.00
N ASN A 49 -14.29 24.67 -7.84
CA ASN A 49 -12.89 24.23 -7.65
C ASN A 49 -12.76 22.68 -7.50
N GLU A 50 -13.81 21.93 -7.84
CA GLU A 50 -13.82 20.46 -7.80
C GLU A 50 -13.70 19.87 -9.21
N VAL A 51 -12.79 18.90 -9.37
CA VAL A 51 -12.64 18.14 -10.61
C VAL A 51 -13.23 16.74 -10.42
N VAL A 52 -14.21 16.39 -11.25
CA VAL A 52 -14.81 15.05 -11.28
C VAL A 52 -14.22 14.26 -12.44
N VAL A 53 -13.50 13.18 -12.14
CA VAL A 53 -12.92 12.28 -13.13
C VAL A 53 -13.78 11.03 -13.23
N CYS A 54 -14.43 10.84 -14.38
CA CYS A 54 -15.25 9.65 -14.63
C CYS A 54 -14.47 8.55 -15.34
N ALA A 55 -14.47 7.36 -14.76
CA ALA A 55 -14.14 6.13 -15.48
C ALA A 55 -15.44 5.49 -15.97
N ARG A 56 -15.58 5.28 -17.29
CA ARG A 56 -16.77 4.65 -17.87
C ARG A 56 -16.54 3.15 -18.07
N LYS A 57 -17.47 2.34 -17.59
CA LYS A 57 -17.50 0.88 -17.80
C LYS A 57 -18.79 0.49 -18.53
N ASP A 58 -18.79 -0.65 -19.23
CA ASP A 58 -20.00 -1.17 -19.89
C ASP A 58 -21.07 -1.59 -18.86
N GLU A 59 -22.35 -1.60 -19.26
CA GLU A 59 -23.45 -2.08 -18.39
C GLU A 59 -23.23 -3.51 -17.90
N SER A 60 -22.65 -4.36 -18.73
CA SER A 60 -22.34 -5.74 -18.37
C SER A 60 -21.32 -5.86 -17.24
N GLU A 61 -20.53 -4.82 -16.96
CA GLU A 61 -19.54 -4.79 -15.89
C GLU A 61 -20.14 -4.41 -14.52
N ARG A 62 -21.41 -4.00 -14.46
CA ARG A 62 -22.08 -3.61 -13.20
C ARG A 62 -22.24 -4.77 -12.22
N PHE A 63 -22.48 -5.97 -12.75
CA PHE A 63 -22.70 -7.20 -11.96
C PHE A 63 -21.64 -8.29 -12.22
N ARG A 64 -20.65 -8.00 -13.07
CA ARG A 64 -19.59 -8.95 -13.41
C ARG A 64 -18.36 -8.72 -12.53
N ILE A 65 -17.60 -9.79 -12.28
CA ILE A 65 -16.30 -9.71 -11.61
C ILE A 65 -15.40 -8.75 -12.43
N PRO A 66 -14.81 -7.71 -11.81
CA PRO A 66 -13.91 -6.77 -12.47
C PRO A 66 -12.80 -7.50 -13.24
N SER A 67 -12.43 -7.00 -14.42
CA SER A 67 -11.40 -7.61 -15.29
C SER A 67 -10.11 -7.99 -14.56
N GLU A 68 -9.66 -7.12 -13.65
CA GLU A 68 -8.46 -7.30 -12.83
C GLU A 68 -8.54 -8.54 -11.91
N LEU A 69 -9.74 -8.89 -11.44
CA LEU A 69 -9.98 -10.00 -10.52
C LEU A 69 -10.41 -11.29 -11.24
N ARG A 70 -10.51 -11.28 -12.57
CA ARG A 70 -10.89 -12.48 -13.35
C ARG A 70 -9.76 -13.48 -13.42
N ASN A 71 -8.52 -12.99 -13.43
CA ASN A 71 -7.37 -13.86 -13.48
C ASN A 71 -7.17 -14.47 -12.09
N PRO A 72 -6.98 -15.79 -11.99
CA PRO A 72 -6.58 -16.38 -10.73
C PRO A 72 -5.28 -15.71 -10.28
N PRO A 73 -5.09 -15.50 -8.96
CA PRO A 73 -3.80 -15.06 -8.45
C PRO A 73 -2.70 -15.98 -9.01
N SER A 74 -1.51 -15.42 -9.24
CA SER A 74 -0.39 -16.20 -9.78
C SER A 74 -0.27 -17.53 -9.04
N GLN A 75 -0.01 -18.61 -9.78
CA GLN A 75 -0.03 -19.98 -9.25
C GLN A 75 0.96 -20.19 -8.08
N GLU A 76 1.84 -19.23 -7.82
CA GLU A 76 2.69 -19.16 -6.64
C GLU A 76 1.90 -19.26 -5.32
N ALA A 77 0.70 -18.68 -5.24
CA ALA A 77 -0.18 -18.84 -4.07
C ALA A 77 -0.99 -20.16 -4.09
N ALA A 78 -1.14 -20.77 -5.28
CA ALA A 78 -1.88 -22.01 -5.49
C ALA A 78 -1.03 -23.27 -5.22
N ALA A 79 0.29 -23.19 -5.25
CA ALA A 79 1.20 -24.34 -5.18
C ALA A 79 1.48 -24.89 -3.77
N GLN A 80 0.81 -24.40 -2.71
CA GLN A 80 0.98 -24.95 -1.36
C GLN A 80 -0.01 -26.09 -1.10
N SER A 81 0.51 -27.25 -0.71
CA SER A 81 -0.30 -28.41 -0.30
C SER A 81 -1.22 -28.06 0.86
N TRP A 82 -2.37 -28.73 0.95
CA TRP A 82 -3.30 -28.54 2.08
C TRP A 82 -2.62 -28.84 3.43
N ALA A 83 -1.71 -29.81 3.46
CA ALA A 83 -0.93 -30.13 4.65
C ALA A 83 -0.08 -28.94 5.13
N ASN A 84 0.65 -28.28 4.22
CA ASN A 84 1.43 -27.08 4.57
C ASN A 84 0.53 -25.93 5.06
N ARG A 85 -0.65 -25.78 4.46
CA ARG A 85 -1.64 -24.79 4.89
C ARG A 85 -2.18 -25.08 6.29
N ALA A 86 -2.51 -26.33 6.58
CA ALA A 86 -2.98 -26.76 7.89
C ALA A 86 -1.93 -26.53 8.99
N GLU A 87 -0.66 -26.87 8.72
CA GLU A 87 0.47 -26.57 9.62
C GLU A 87 0.57 -25.07 9.95
N THR A 88 0.49 -24.22 8.92
CA THR A 88 0.53 -22.76 9.10
C THR A 88 -0.66 -22.27 9.92
N MET A 89 -1.86 -22.78 9.64
CA MET A 89 -3.08 -22.44 10.39
C MET A 89 -2.95 -22.86 11.86
N MET A 90 -2.45 -24.06 12.15
CA MET A 90 -2.23 -24.54 13.52
C MET A 90 -1.20 -23.67 14.26
N GLU A 91 -0.12 -23.27 13.59
CA GLU A 91 0.91 -22.41 14.18
C GLU A 91 0.37 -21.02 14.57
N VAL A 92 -0.45 -20.41 13.71
CA VAL A 92 -1.10 -19.11 14.02
C VAL A 92 -2.10 -19.23 15.15
N ASN A 93 -2.89 -20.31 15.19
CA ASN A 93 -3.85 -20.55 16.27
C ASN A 93 -3.17 -20.87 17.61
N ARG A 94 -1.87 -21.15 17.62
CA ARG A 94 -1.12 -21.49 18.84
C ARG A 94 -0.85 -20.29 19.73
N VAL A 95 -1.01 -19.06 19.23
CA VAL A 95 -0.78 -17.84 20.00
C VAL A 95 -1.67 -17.79 21.24
N GLY A 96 -1.07 -17.66 22.42
CA GLY A 96 -1.78 -17.60 23.70
C GLY A 96 -2.03 -18.96 24.37
N LEU A 97 -1.70 -20.08 23.71
CA LEU A 97 -1.65 -21.39 24.35
C LEU A 97 -0.35 -21.56 25.17
N PRO A 98 -0.32 -22.49 26.14
CA PRO A 98 0.93 -22.91 26.79
C PRO A 98 1.99 -23.32 25.75
N ASP A 99 3.26 -23.04 26.03
CA ASP A 99 4.40 -23.25 25.12
C ASP A 99 4.33 -22.51 23.76
N SER A 100 3.47 -21.49 23.65
CA SER A 100 3.56 -20.49 22.58
C SER A 100 4.59 -19.41 22.92
N CYS A 101 5.25 -18.83 21.92
CA CYS A 101 6.13 -17.69 22.16
C CYS A 101 5.27 -16.48 22.52
N SER A 102 5.16 -16.21 23.81
CA SER A 102 4.37 -15.12 24.36
C SER A 102 5.23 -14.29 25.32
N PRO A 103 5.13 -12.95 25.31
CA PRO A 103 5.80 -12.09 26.28
C PRO A 103 5.17 -12.17 27.69
N VAL A 104 3.99 -12.80 27.81
CA VAL A 104 3.23 -12.92 29.06
C VAL A 104 2.92 -14.38 29.37
N GLY A 105 3.15 -14.80 30.62
CA GLY A 105 2.81 -16.14 31.14
C GLY A 105 4.03 -17.03 31.46
N THR A 106 3.81 -18.04 32.30
CA THR A 106 4.80 -19.08 32.61
C THR A 106 5.00 -19.97 31.38
N GLY A 107 6.25 -20.13 30.92
CA GLY A 107 6.57 -20.91 29.72
C GLY A 107 6.68 -20.12 28.41
N GLY A 108 6.56 -18.78 28.43
CA GLY A 108 6.81 -17.95 27.24
C GLY A 108 8.24 -18.05 26.71
N GLN A 109 9.22 -18.05 27.62
CA GLN A 109 10.65 -18.21 27.30
C GLN A 109 10.97 -19.55 26.62
N THR A 110 10.37 -20.65 27.09
CA THR A 110 10.55 -21.98 26.50
C THR A 110 9.82 -22.09 25.18
N GLY A 111 8.62 -21.50 25.06
CA GLY A 111 7.87 -21.42 23.80
C GLY A 111 8.62 -20.70 22.69
N CYS A 112 9.32 -19.60 22.99
CA CYS A 112 10.14 -18.87 22.02
C CYS A 112 11.37 -19.67 21.57
N ASN A 113 12.05 -20.36 22.48
CA ASN A 113 13.15 -21.25 22.11
C ASN A 113 12.68 -22.40 21.21
N GLN A 114 11.53 -23.01 21.54
CA GLN A 114 10.93 -24.06 20.72
C GLN A 114 10.51 -23.55 19.33
N GLN A 115 9.99 -22.32 19.22
CA GLN A 115 9.67 -21.71 17.94
C GLN A 115 10.93 -21.52 17.08
N LEU A 116 12.01 -21.00 17.66
CA LEU A 116 13.27 -20.81 16.94
C LEU A 116 13.82 -22.14 16.40
N LEU A 117 13.78 -23.20 17.21
CA LEU A 117 14.18 -24.55 16.79
C LEU A 117 13.32 -25.06 15.62
N ARG A 118 11.99 -24.92 15.69
CA ARG A 118 11.09 -25.33 14.61
C ARG A 118 11.37 -24.58 13.31
N GLN A 119 11.56 -23.26 13.38
CA GLN A 119 11.91 -22.44 12.23
C GLN A 119 13.23 -22.89 11.59
N TRP A 120 14.25 -23.21 12.41
CA TRP A 120 15.51 -23.73 11.92
C TRP A 120 15.32 -25.06 11.17
N TYR A 121 14.57 -26.01 11.73
CA TYR A 121 14.27 -27.28 11.04
C TYR A 121 13.45 -27.09 9.76
N GLN A 122 12.48 -26.18 9.75
CA GLN A 122 11.68 -25.86 8.57
C GLN A 122 12.53 -25.25 7.46
N GLN A 123 13.41 -24.31 7.78
CA GLN A 123 14.36 -23.73 6.81
C GLN A 123 15.26 -24.80 6.21
N ARG A 124 15.81 -25.70 7.04
CA ARG A 124 16.63 -26.81 6.53
C ARG A 124 15.88 -27.74 5.59
N LYS A 125 14.64 -28.11 5.93
CA LYS A 125 13.79 -28.92 5.04
C LYS A 125 13.49 -28.19 3.74
N ALA A 126 13.20 -26.90 3.79
CA ALA A 126 12.94 -26.09 2.59
C ALA A 126 14.19 -25.98 1.69
N GLN A 127 15.38 -25.80 2.28
CA GLN A 127 16.67 -25.83 1.55
C GLN A 127 16.88 -27.18 0.87
N GLN A 128 16.71 -28.29 1.59
CA GLN A 128 16.83 -29.64 1.02
C GLN A 128 15.83 -29.90 -0.10
N GLN A 129 14.57 -29.45 0.05
CA GLN A 129 13.56 -29.56 -1.00
C GLN A 129 13.90 -28.72 -2.23
N ALA A 130 14.44 -27.52 -2.03
CA ALA A 130 14.89 -26.65 -3.12
C ALA A 130 16.09 -27.23 -3.88
N GLU A 131 17.02 -27.89 -3.17
CA GLU A 131 18.15 -28.63 -3.78
C GLU A 131 17.69 -29.88 -4.53
N GLN A 132 16.69 -30.59 -3.99
CA GLN A 132 16.17 -31.84 -4.57
C GLN A 132 15.33 -31.60 -5.85
N PHE A 133 14.63 -30.46 -5.91
CA PHE A 133 13.81 -30.07 -7.05
C PHE A 133 14.26 -28.69 -7.56
N PRO A 134 15.40 -28.60 -8.27
CA PRO A 134 15.78 -27.36 -8.93
C PRO A 134 14.64 -26.93 -9.86
N ARG A 135 14.25 -25.65 -9.79
CA ARG A 135 13.19 -25.14 -10.66
C ARG A 135 13.64 -25.36 -12.10
N ALA A 136 12.86 -26.10 -12.88
CA ALA A 136 13.09 -26.24 -14.30
C ALA A 136 12.85 -24.87 -14.95
N GLY A 137 13.92 -24.08 -15.13
CA GLY A 137 13.79 -22.72 -15.64
C GLY A 137 15.01 -21.81 -15.48
N ASP A 138 16.19 -22.35 -15.19
CA ASP A 138 17.47 -21.66 -15.35
C ASP A 138 18.18 -22.18 -16.61
#